data_AF-W2S972-F1
#
_entry.id   AF-W2S972-F1
#
_cell.length_a   1.000
_cell.length_b   1.000
_cell.length_c   1.000
_cell.angle_alpha   90.00
_cell.angle_beta   90.00
_cell.angle_gamma   90.00
#
_symmetry.space_group_name_H-M   'P 1'
#
loop_
_entity.id
_entity.type
_entity.pdbx_description
1 polymer ?
#
loop_
_entity_poly.entity_id
_entity_poly.type
_entity_poly.pdbx_seq_one_letter_code
_entity_poly.pdbx_strand_id
1 'polypeptide(L)'
;MDTPVEQLSKLVGHLDPLISGLNTPAITKDELPILNSLALRLGNAALTLQKTTGYFTPFREDPAQTRSSALMNEAQRTIANLVDSGTLENPSAFRRSILLIFQGPKSDNFNSKDVKSRKAITERRCAEIRKLSPDGIVAWAVAFNTSSWIGGTMGQNIFDYLIDDIEPNNALPWPSQISETLGKLQSHEDLQKSVEYGQFLNSI
;
A
#
# COMPACT_ATOMS: atom_id res chain seq x y z
N MET A 1 24.16 39.45 -4.58
CA MET A 1 24.39 38.10 -4.06
C MET A 1 23.06 37.61 -3.54
N ASP A 2 22.60 36.44 -3.99
CA ASP A 2 21.35 35.88 -3.47
C ASP A 2 21.50 35.59 -1.97
N THR A 3 20.45 35.88 -1.21
CA THR A 3 20.36 35.48 0.20
C THR A 3 20.23 33.96 0.32
N PRO A 4 20.61 33.36 1.46
CA PRO A 4 20.42 31.92 1.69
C PRO A 4 18.97 31.45 1.50
N VAL A 5 17.99 32.31 1.78
CA VAL A 5 16.55 32.01 1.60
C VAL A 5 16.18 31.97 0.11
N GLU A 6 16.68 32.91 -0.70
CA GLU A 6 16.48 32.91 -2.16
C GLU A 6 17.13 31.69 -2.82
N GLN A 7 18.30 31.25 -2.33
CA GLN A 7 18.95 30.03 -2.79
C GLN A 7 18.15 28.77 -2.46
N LEU A 8 17.59 28.68 -1.25
CA LEU A 8 16.72 27.58 -0.84
C LEU A 8 15.42 27.54 -1.65
N SER A 9 14.80 28.70 -1.89
CA SER A 9 13.59 28.80 -2.71
C SER A 9 13.84 28.33 -4.15
N LYS A 10 14.97 28.73 -4.75
CA LYS A 10 15.39 28.24 -6.07
C LYS A 10 15.64 26.73 -6.04
N LEU A 11 16.29 26.20 -5.00
CA LEU A 11 16.53 24.75 -4.88
C LEU A 11 15.22 23.96 -4.84
N VAL A 12 14.25 24.40 -4.03
CA VAL A 12 12.92 23.77 -3.93
C VAL A 12 12.22 23.79 -5.30
N GLY A 13 12.22 24.92 -5.99
CA GLY A 13 11.63 25.02 -7.33
C GLY A 13 12.30 24.12 -8.39
N HIS A 14 13.58 23.75 -8.21
CA HIS A 14 14.24 22.76 -9.08
C HIS A 14 13.92 21.31 -8.70
N LEU A 15 13.50 21.04 -7.46
CA LEU A 15 13.12 19.69 -7.02
C LEU A 15 11.74 19.28 -7.57
N ASP A 16 10.79 20.20 -7.71
CA ASP A 16 9.45 19.93 -8.23
C ASP A 16 9.41 19.20 -9.58
N PRO A 17 10.13 19.65 -10.64
CA PRO A 17 10.18 18.94 -11.91
C PRO A 17 10.94 17.61 -11.83
N LEU A 18 11.94 17.49 -10.95
CA LEU A 18 12.68 16.24 -10.75
C LEU A 18 11.80 15.17 -10.09
N ILE A 19 11.05 15.55 -9.05
CA ILE A 19 10.09 14.67 -8.36
C ILE A 19 8.99 14.24 -9.33
N SER A 20 8.49 15.17 -10.16
CA SER A 20 7.52 14.86 -11.22
C SER A 20 8.07 13.85 -12.24
N GLY A 21 9.37 13.90 -12.53
CA GLY A 21 10.07 12.94 -13.40
C GLY A 21 10.35 11.58 -12.75
N LEU A 22 10.32 11.46 -11.42
CA LEU A 22 10.42 10.17 -10.73
C LEU A 22 9.15 9.32 -10.87
N ASN A 23 8.00 9.94 -11.22
CA ASN A 23 6.74 9.25 -11.52
C ASN A 23 6.66 8.68 -12.95
N THR A 24 7.73 8.82 -13.75
CA THR A 24 7.86 8.21 -15.08
C THR A 24 8.81 6.99 -15.04
N PRO A 25 8.61 5.96 -15.89
CA PRO A 25 9.33 4.71 -15.73
C PRO A 25 10.78 4.84 -16.23
N ALA A 26 11.74 4.93 -15.31
CA ALA A 26 13.12 4.44 -15.46
C ALA A 26 13.99 4.78 -14.21
N ILE A 27 13.61 4.31 -13.01
CA ILE A 27 14.57 4.25 -11.89
C ILE A 27 15.12 2.84 -11.86
N THR A 28 16.41 2.68 -12.13
CA THR A 28 17.07 1.37 -12.14
C THR A 28 17.25 0.81 -10.73
N LYS A 29 17.41 -0.51 -10.60
CA LYS A 29 17.64 -1.17 -9.30
C LYS A 29 18.89 -0.63 -8.57
N ASP A 30 19.88 -0.14 -9.32
CA ASP A 30 21.12 0.43 -8.78
C ASP A 30 20.97 1.90 -8.34
N GLU A 31 19.95 2.62 -8.82
CA GLU A 31 19.66 4.02 -8.47
C GLU A 31 18.78 4.15 -7.22
N LEU A 32 17.99 3.12 -6.88
CA LEU A 32 17.16 3.08 -5.66
C LEU A 32 17.93 3.36 -4.34
N PRO A 33 19.08 2.73 -4.05
CA PRO A 33 19.82 3.03 -2.82
C PRO A 33 20.36 4.47 -2.81
N ILE A 34 20.70 5.03 -3.97
CA ILE A 34 21.16 6.42 -4.12
C ILE A 34 19.99 7.37 -3.84
N LEU A 35 18.82 7.09 -4.40
CA LEU A 35 17.61 7.87 -4.18
C LEU A 35 17.20 7.87 -2.70
N ASN A 36 17.26 6.72 -2.03
CA ASN A 36 17.01 6.62 -0.59
C ASN A 36 17.99 7.46 0.24
N SER A 37 19.29 7.42 -0.11
CA SER A 37 20.30 8.26 0.54
C SER A 37 20.04 9.76 0.34
N LEU A 38 19.65 10.16 -0.88
CA LEU A 38 19.28 11.55 -1.19
C LEU A 38 18.04 11.99 -0.41
N ALA A 39 17.00 11.16 -0.34
CA ALA A 39 15.80 11.44 0.44
C ALA A 39 16.11 11.67 1.93
N LEU A 40 16.96 10.81 2.52
CA LEU A 40 17.41 10.97 3.91
C LEU A 40 18.17 12.28 4.13
N ARG A 41 19.05 12.67 3.19
CA ARG A 41 19.82 13.92 3.28
C ARG A 41 18.92 15.15 3.15
N LEU A 42 17.94 15.11 2.25
CA LEU A 42 16.94 16.18 2.10
C LEU A 42 16.09 16.33 3.36
N GLY A 43 15.64 15.21 3.95
CA GLY A 43 14.93 15.21 5.22
C GLY A 43 15.76 15.84 6.35
N ASN A 44 17.04 15.45 6.48
CA ASN A 44 17.94 16.04 7.47
C ASN A 44 18.19 17.53 7.25
N ALA A 45 18.30 17.99 6.00
CA ALA A 45 18.44 19.40 5.68
C ALA A 45 17.18 20.19 6.07
N ALA A 46 15.99 19.65 5.77
CA ALA A 46 14.72 20.25 6.19
C ALA A 46 14.61 20.36 7.72
N LEU A 47 15.03 19.32 8.46
CA LEU A 47 15.08 19.35 9.94
C LEU A 47 16.01 20.44 10.47
N THR A 48 17.18 20.64 9.85
CA THR A 48 18.09 21.73 10.23
C THR A 48 17.47 23.10 9.98
N LEU A 49 16.78 23.30 8.85
CA LEU A 49 16.10 24.55 8.54
C LEU A 49 14.99 24.87 9.54
N GLN A 50 14.19 23.87 9.92
CA GLN A 50 13.14 24.02 10.94
C GLN A 50 13.70 24.41 12.32
N LYS A 51 14.87 23.88 12.69
CA LYS A 51 15.58 24.28 13.90
C LYS A 51 16.03 25.75 13.83
N THR A 52 16.48 26.22 12.67
CA THR A 52 16.95 27.60 12.47
C THR A 52 15.81 28.63 12.51
N THR A 53 14.62 28.28 12.02
CA THR A 53 13.46 29.20 11.99
C THR A 53 12.71 29.30 13.32
N GLY A 54 13.11 28.54 14.35
CA GLY A 54 12.40 28.48 15.63
C GLY A 54 11.05 27.76 15.57
N TYR A 55 10.61 27.35 14.38
CA TYR A 55 9.47 26.45 14.15
C TYR A 55 9.91 24.99 14.28
N PHE A 56 10.58 24.66 15.37
CA PHE A 56 10.79 23.27 15.76
C PHE A 56 9.50 22.75 16.39
N THR A 57 8.51 22.41 15.56
CA THR A 57 7.74 21.21 15.88
C THR A 57 8.72 20.06 15.65
N PRO A 58 9.11 19.26 16.66
CA PRO A 58 9.77 18.01 16.36
C PRO A 58 8.89 17.32 15.31
N PHE A 59 9.48 16.94 14.18
CA PHE A 59 8.97 15.79 13.45
C PHE A 59 9.00 14.67 14.48
N ARG A 60 7.93 14.55 15.28
CA ARG A 60 7.62 13.30 15.94
C ARG A 60 7.50 12.38 14.75
N GLU A 61 8.44 11.44 14.62
CA GLU A 61 8.17 10.23 13.86
C GLU A 61 6.74 9.85 14.21
N ASP A 62 5.80 10.05 13.29
CA ASP A 62 4.45 9.62 13.51
C ASP A 62 4.61 8.11 13.67
N PRO A 63 4.34 7.53 14.85
CA PRO A 63 4.56 6.10 15.06
C PRO A 63 3.75 5.28 14.06
N ALA A 64 2.67 5.84 13.52
CA ALA A 64 1.92 5.26 12.42
C ALA A 64 2.67 5.33 11.09
N GLN A 65 3.33 6.46 10.78
CA GLN A 65 4.18 6.58 9.59
C GLN A 65 5.35 5.59 9.65
N THR A 66 6.14 5.57 10.73
CA THR A 66 7.26 4.61 10.86
C THR A 66 6.80 3.16 10.74
N ARG A 67 5.66 2.83 11.36
CA ARG A 67 5.08 1.48 11.27
C ARG A 67 4.55 1.17 9.87
N SER A 68 3.91 2.13 9.20
CA SER A 68 3.44 1.98 7.82
C SER A 68 4.62 1.78 6.86
N SER A 69 5.70 2.54 6.99
CA SER A 69 6.91 2.37 6.18
C SER A 69 7.54 0.99 6.38
N ALA A 70 7.60 0.49 7.61
CA ALA A 70 8.11 -0.86 7.88
C ALA A 70 7.22 -1.94 7.23
N LEU A 71 5.89 -1.80 7.33
CA LEU A 71 4.93 -2.71 6.69
C LEU A 71 5.01 -2.64 5.16
N MET A 72 5.21 -1.45 4.59
CA MET A 72 5.34 -1.26 3.14
C MET A 72 6.65 -1.86 2.61
N ASN A 73 7.76 -1.68 3.32
CA ASN A 73 9.03 -2.32 2.97
C ASN A 73 8.91 -3.85 2.96
N GLU A 74 8.19 -4.42 3.93
CA GLU A 74 7.94 -5.86 3.96
C GLU A 74 7.01 -6.29 2.81
N ALA A 75 5.93 -5.54 2.56
CA ALA A 75 5.03 -5.76 1.43
C ALA A 75 5.78 -5.83 0.09
N GLN A 76 6.65 -4.83 -0.17
CA GLN A 76 7.46 -4.78 -1.38
C GLN A 76 8.39 -5.99 -1.52
N ARG A 77 9.00 -6.44 -0.41
CA ARG A 77 9.82 -7.66 -0.41
C ARG A 77 8.99 -8.91 -0.70
N THR A 78 7.82 -9.05 -0.08
CA THR A 78 6.92 -10.20 -0.31
C THR A 78 6.48 -10.25 -1.77
N ILE A 79 6.09 -9.10 -2.35
CA ILE A 79 5.69 -9.00 -3.75
C ILE A 79 6.87 -9.31 -4.68
N ALA A 80 8.04 -8.72 -4.43
CA ALA A 80 9.23 -9.00 -5.23
C ALA A 80 9.63 -10.48 -5.18
N ASN A 81 9.61 -11.10 -4.00
CA ASN A 81 9.90 -12.52 -3.83
C ASN A 81 8.89 -13.40 -4.59
N LEU A 82 7.60 -13.06 -4.58
CA LEU A 82 6.59 -13.77 -5.36
C LEU A 82 6.88 -13.66 -6.87
N VAL A 83 7.19 -12.47 -7.35
CA VAL A 83 7.49 -12.22 -8.77
C VAL A 83 8.75 -12.96 -9.20
N ASP A 84 9.82 -12.90 -8.40
CA ASP A 84 11.12 -13.50 -8.71
C ASP A 84 11.08 -15.04 -8.59
N SER A 85 10.40 -15.59 -7.58
CA SER A 85 10.31 -17.05 -7.37
C SER A 85 9.18 -17.71 -8.15
N GLY A 86 8.23 -16.93 -8.65
CA GLY A 86 6.98 -17.40 -9.25
C GLY A 86 6.05 -18.17 -8.30
N THR A 87 6.35 -18.18 -6.99
CA THR A 87 5.68 -19.05 -6.01
C THR A 87 4.98 -18.24 -4.93
N LEU A 88 3.68 -18.46 -4.78
CA LEU A 88 2.89 -17.91 -3.68
C LEU A 88 3.07 -18.76 -2.42
N GLU A 89 3.82 -18.24 -1.45
CA GLU A 89 4.15 -18.96 -0.20
C GLU A 89 2.91 -19.38 0.60
N ASN A 90 1.88 -18.53 0.62
CA ASN A 90 0.64 -18.82 1.36
C ASN A 90 -0.62 -18.63 0.50
N PRO A 91 -0.93 -19.58 -0.40
CA PRO A 91 -2.12 -19.50 -1.24
C PRO A 91 -3.41 -19.47 -0.44
N SER A 92 -3.43 -20.08 0.75
CA SER A 92 -4.61 -20.08 1.62
C SER A 92 -4.91 -18.69 2.19
N ALA A 93 -3.89 -17.93 2.59
CA ALA A 93 -4.04 -16.57 3.10
C ALA A 93 -4.47 -15.62 1.98
N PHE A 94 -3.84 -15.71 0.81
CA PHE A 94 -4.22 -14.94 -0.38
C PHE A 94 -5.69 -15.16 -0.74
N ARG A 95 -6.14 -16.43 -0.82
CA ARG A 95 -7.55 -16.76 -1.10
C ARG A 95 -8.51 -16.14 -0.08
N ARG A 96 -8.21 -16.26 1.23
CA ARG A 96 -9.05 -15.66 2.28
C ARG A 96 -9.10 -14.14 2.16
N SER A 97 -7.99 -13.51 1.80
CA SER A 97 -7.92 -12.06 1.59
C SER A 97 -8.83 -11.63 0.44
N ILE A 98 -8.71 -12.27 -0.73
CA ILE A 98 -9.57 -12.00 -1.89
C ILE A 98 -11.04 -12.23 -1.56
N LEU A 99 -11.38 -13.36 -0.92
CA LEU A 99 -12.75 -13.63 -0.50
C LEU A 99 -13.30 -12.54 0.41
N LEU A 100 -12.53 -12.11 1.42
CA LEU A 100 -12.97 -11.05 2.32
C LEU A 100 -13.13 -9.70 1.61
N ILE A 101 -12.22 -9.34 0.71
CA ILE A 101 -12.26 -8.06 -0.03
C ILE A 101 -13.56 -7.95 -0.84
N PHE A 102 -13.94 -9.02 -1.55
CA PHE A 102 -15.10 -9.00 -2.46
C PHE A 102 -16.43 -9.41 -1.81
N GLN A 103 -16.42 -10.22 -0.75
CA GLN A 103 -17.65 -10.64 -0.06
C GLN A 103 -17.98 -9.79 1.17
N GLY A 104 -16.97 -9.11 1.73
CA GLY A 104 -17.08 -8.43 3.00
C GLY A 104 -17.16 -9.39 4.21
N PRO A 105 -17.05 -8.86 5.44
CA PRO A 105 -17.27 -9.63 6.66
C PRO A 105 -18.72 -10.14 6.77
N LYS A 106 -18.87 -11.45 6.97
CA LYS A 106 -20.19 -12.07 7.23
C LYS A 106 -20.86 -11.46 8.45
N SER A 107 -22.04 -10.86 8.28
CA SER A 107 -22.85 -10.34 9.39
C SER A 107 -23.68 -11.46 10.01
N ASP A 108 -23.70 -11.50 11.35
CA ASP A 108 -24.59 -12.36 12.14
C ASP A 108 -25.31 -11.47 13.18
N ASN A 109 -26.59 -11.76 13.41
CA ASN A 109 -27.45 -11.08 14.37
C ASN A 109 -26.94 -11.22 15.80
N PHE A 110 -26.27 -12.34 16.12
CA PHE A 110 -25.74 -12.65 17.46
C PHE A 110 -24.41 -11.97 17.81
N ASN A 111 -23.85 -11.16 16.90
CA ASN A 111 -22.60 -10.46 17.18
C ASN A 111 -22.79 -9.40 18.28
N SER A 112 -21.80 -9.30 19.18
CA SER A 112 -21.72 -8.20 20.14
C SER A 112 -21.56 -6.84 19.43
N LYS A 113 -21.83 -5.74 20.14
CA LYS A 113 -21.65 -4.38 19.60
C LYS A 113 -20.23 -4.15 19.09
N ASP A 114 -19.22 -4.62 19.82
CA ASP A 114 -17.81 -4.48 19.43
C ASP A 114 -17.50 -5.26 18.15
N VAL A 115 -18.01 -6.49 18.03
CA VAL A 115 -17.84 -7.29 16.81
C VAL A 115 -18.52 -6.64 15.62
N LYS A 116 -19.72 -6.07 15.80
CA LYS A 116 -20.42 -5.30 14.75
C LYS A 116 -19.62 -4.08 14.32
N SER A 117 -19.05 -3.33 15.26
CA SER A 117 -18.19 -2.17 14.98
C SER A 117 -16.95 -2.55 14.18
N ARG A 118 -16.23 -3.62 14.60
CA ARG A 118 -15.07 -4.13 13.86
C ARG A 118 -15.43 -4.58 12.45
N LYS A 119 -16.55 -5.26 12.26
CA LYS A 119 -17.04 -5.67 10.93
C LYS A 119 -17.37 -4.45 10.07
N ALA A 120 -18.01 -3.42 10.61
CA ALA A 120 -18.27 -2.19 9.85
C ALA A 120 -16.99 -1.48 9.38
N ILE A 121 -15.94 -1.47 10.21
CA ILE A 121 -14.62 -0.94 9.81
C ILE A 121 -14.00 -1.82 8.72
N THR A 122 -14.01 -3.14 8.89
CA THR A 122 -13.50 -4.08 7.88
C THR A 122 -14.23 -3.91 6.55
N GLU A 123 -15.56 -3.80 6.56
CA GLU A 123 -16.38 -3.58 5.36
C GLU A 123 -15.94 -2.31 4.62
N ARG A 124 -15.75 -1.20 5.34
CA ARG A 124 -15.24 0.05 4.75
C ARG A 124 -13.86 -0.15 4.12
N ARG A 125 -12.96 -0.85 4.81
CA ARG A 125 -11.61 -1.15 4.29
C ARG A 125 -11.67 -2.00 3.03
N CYS A 126 -12.53 -3.02 3.00
CA CYS A 126 -12.76 -3.81 1.79
C CYS A 126 -13.24 -2.92 0.63
N ALA A 127 -14.14 -1.97 0.89
CA ALA A 127 -14.60 -1.03 -0.13
C ALA A 127 -13.48 -0.10 -0.63
N GLU A 128 -12.58 0.38 0.24
CA GLU A 128 -11.41 1.17 -0.20
C GLU A 128 -10.42 0.33 -1.01
N ILE A 129 -10.12 -0.90 -0.58
CA ILE A 129 -9.24 -1.81 -1.32
C ILE A 129 -9.79 -2.10 -2.72
N ARG A 130 -11.11 -2.24 -2.88
CA ARG A 130 -11.74 -2.48 -4.19
C ARG A 130 -11.64 -1.29 -5.16
N LYS A 131 -11.23 -0.10 -4.69
CA LYS A 131 -10.99 1.06 -5.55
C LYS A 131 -9.58 1.08 -6.15
N LEU A 132 -8.66 0.25 -5.64
CA LEU A 132 -7.33 0.09 -6.21
C LEU A 132 -7.40 -0.50 -7.63
N SER A 133 -6.31 -0.41 -8.38
CA SER A 133 -6.22 -1.19 -9.63
C SER A 133 -6.28 -2.70 -9.36
N PRO A 134 -6.55 -3.54 -10.37
CA PRO A 134 -6.45 -4.99 -10.23
C PRO A 134 -5.10 -5.45 -9.66
N ASP A 135 -4.00 -4.84 -10.11
CA ASP A 135 -2.66 -5.11 -9.58
C ASP A 135 -2.52 -4.65 -8.13
N GLY A 136 -3.09 -3.50 -7.76
CA GLY A 136 -3.13 -3.01 -6.38
C GLY A 136 -3.90 -3.94 -5.44
N ILE A 137 -5.03 -4.51 -5.89
CA ILE A 137 -5.79 -5.50 -5.11
C ILE A 137 -4.97 -6.78 -4.89
N VAL A 138 -4.26 -7.27 -5.92
CA VAL A 138 -3.38 -8.45 -5.79
C VAL A 138 -2.21 -8.15 -4.87
N ALA A 139 -1.54 -7.00 -5.05
CA ALA A 139 -0.45 -6.55 -4.22
C ALA A 139 -0.87 -6.50 -2.74
N TRP A 140 -2.02 -5.91 -2.44
CA TRP A 140 -2.58 -5.88 -1.09
C TRP A 140 -2.82 -7.29 -0.54
N ALA A 141 -3.47 -8.16 -1.33
CA ALA A 141 -3.84 -9.50 -0.89
C ALA A 141 -2.62 -10.43 -0.69
N VAL A 142 -1.53 -10.20 -1.41
CA VAL A 142 -0.24 -10.88 -1.25
C VAL A 142 0.51 -10.36 -0.04
N ALA A 143 0.61 -9.03 0.10
CA ALA A 143 1.42 -8.39 1.12
C ALA A 143 0.83 -8.47 2.53
N PHE A 144 -0.49 -8.31 2.66
CA PHE A 144 -1.14 -8.14 3.96
C PHE A 144 -2.13 -9.26 4.25
N ASN A 145 -1.77 -10.10 5.22
CA ASN A 145 -2.70 -11.09 5.76
C ASN A 145 -3.96 -10.39 6.30
N THR A 146 -5.12 -10.92 5.98
CA THR A 146 -6.42 -10.47 6.49
C THR A 146 -6.42 -10.12 7.99
N SER A 147 -5.79 -10.94 8.84
CA SER A 147 -5.78 -10.70 10.29
C SER A 147 -5.04 -9.41 10.68
N SER A 148 -4.14 -8.89 9.84
CA SER A 148 -3.33 -7.72 10.14
C SER A 148 -4.08 -6.42 9.94
N TRP A 149 -5.06 -6.35 9.04
CA TRP A 149 -5.72 -5.09 8.64
C TRP A 149 -7.22 -5.03 8.89
N ILE A 150 -7.85 -6.07 9.42
CA ILE A 150 -9.28 -6.01 9.82
C ILE A 150 -9.52 -4.96 10.94
N GLY A 151 -10.78 -4.54 11.08
CA GLY A 151 -11.21 -3.61 12.11
C GLY A 151 -10.84 -4.09 13.52
N GLY A 152 -10.20 -3.19 14.28
CA GLY A 152 -9.69 -3.48 15.62
C GLY A 152 -8.26 -4.01 15.69
N THR A 153 -7.61 -4.31 14.56
CA THR A 153 -6.17 -4.69 14.52
C THR A 153 -5.29 -3.53 14.07
N MET A 154 -5.47 -3.06 12.83
CA MET A 154 -4.70 -1.95 12.27
C MET A 154 -5.42 -0.62 12.55
N GLY A 155 -4.67 0.39 12.99
CA GLY A 155 -5.18 1.77 13.13
C GLY A 155 -5.59 2.34 11.78
N GLN A 156 -6.59 3.23 11.75
CA GLN A 156 -7.08 3.81 10.49
C GLN A 156 -5.99 4.59 9.77
N ASN A 157 -5.21 5.40 10.49
CA ASN A 157 -4.07 6.13 9.94
C ASN A 157 -3.04 5.22 9.23
N ILE A 158 -2.69 4.07 9.81
CA ILE A 158 -1.78 3.12 9.16
C ILE A 158 -2.41 2.55 7.89
N PHE A 159 -3.70 2.19 7.95
CA PHE A 159 -4.41 1.69 6.79
C PHE A 159 -4.43 2.72 5.65
N ASP A 160 -4.71 3.98 5.97
CA ASP A 160 -4.76 5.08 5.00
C ASP A 160 -3.38 5.30 4.36
N TYR A 161 -2.29 5.27 5.13
CA TYR A 161 -0.95 5.33 4.53
C TYR A 161 -0.65 4.14 3.61
N LEU A 162 -1.02 2.92 4.02
CA LEU A 162 -0.73 1.73 3.24
C LEU A 162 -1.57 1.64 1.97
N ILE A 163 -2.82 2.10 2.00
CA ILE A 163 -3.71 2.00 0.84
C ILE A 163 -3.29 2.97 -0.27
N ASP A 164 -2.76 4.14 0.08
CA ASP A 164 -2.24 5.11 -0.88
C ASP A 164 -0.92 4.65 -1.51
N ASP A 165 -0.06 3.97 -0.74
CA ASP A 165 1.30 3.59 -1.16
C ASP A 165 1.41 2.21 -1.84
N ILE A 166 0.41 1.34 -1.71
CA ILE A 166 0.48 -0.05 -2.23
C ILE A 166 0.30 -0.13 -3.75
N GLU A 167 -0.26 0.92 -4.36
CA GLU A 167 -0.61 0.95 -5.78
C GLU A 167 0.66 0.85 -6.63
N PRO A 168 0.81 -0.19 -7.48
CA PRO A 168 1.99 -0.34 -8.29
C PRO A 168 2.01 0.70 -9.42
N ASN A 169 3.16 1.36 -9.61
CA ASN A 169 3.34 2.35 -10.66
C ASN A 169 3.22 1.78 -12.09
N ASN A 170 3.42 0.46 -12.25
CA ASN A 170 3.32 -0.24 -13.53
C ASN A 170 2.69 -1.61 -13.32
N ALA A 171 2.16 -2.18 -14.41
CA ALA A 171 1.64 -3.55 -14.39
C ALA A 171 2.71 -4.52 -13.89
N LEU A 172 2.34 -5.37 -12.93
CA LEU A 172 3.25 -6.34 -12.34
C LEU A 172 3.17 -7.67 -13.08
N PRO A 173 4.30 -8.33 -13.39
CA PRO A 173 4.31 -9.61 -14.08
C PRO A 173 3.96 -10.75 -13.11
N TRP A 174 2.69 -10.83 -12.70
CA TRP A 174 2.24 -11.84 -11.76
C TRP A 174 2.45 -13.26 -12.29
N PRO A 175 2.90 -14.21 -11.44
CA PRO A 175 3.01 -15.60 -11.86
C PRO A 175 1.62 -16.21 -12.13
N SER A 176 1.55 -17.20 -13.04
CA SER A 176 0.29 -17.86 -13.42
C SER A 176 -0.47 -18.44 -12.22
N GLN A 177 0.23 -18.77 -11.13
CA GLN A 177 -0.40 -19.23 -9.89
C GLN A 177 -1.42 -18.23 -9.33
N ILE A 178 -1.23 -16.92 -9.55
CA ILE A 178 -2.18 -15.87 -9.14
C ILE A 178 -3.48 -16.02 -9.95
N SER A 179 -3.40 -15.94 -11.28
CA SER A 179 -4.58 -16.03 -12.14
C SER A 179 -5.29 -17.38 -12.02
N GLU A 180 -4.55 -18.49 -11.87
CA GLU A 180 -5.13 -19.81 -11.57
C GLU A 180 -5.87 -19.84 -10.23
N THR A 181 -5.32 -19.19 -9.20
CA THR A 181 -5.94 -19.15 -7.88
C THR A 181 -7.20 -18.29 -7.90
N LEU A 182 -7.16 -17.14 -8.57
CA LEU A 182 -8.31 -16.26 -8.75
C LEU A 182 -9.40 -16.94 -9.59
N GLY A 183 -9.05 -17.58 -10.71
CA GLY A 183 -10.00 -18.33 -11.53
C GLY A 183 -10.71 -19.45 -10.76
N LYS A 184 -9.99 -20.17 -9.87
CA LYS A 184 -10.60 -21.18 -8.98
C LYS A 184 -11.60 -20.56 -8.02
N LEU A 185 -11.37 -19.34 -7.53
CA LEU A 185 -12.28 -18.64 -6.61
C LEU A 185 -13.59 -18.20 -7.27
N GLN A 186 -13.63 -18.01 -8.60
CA GLN A 186 -14.85 -17.68 -9.32
C GLN A 186 -15.94 -18.76 -9.19
N SER A 187 -15.55 -20.01 -8.93
CA SER A 187 -16.48 -21.12 -8.68
C SER A 187 -17.15 -21.07 -7.29
N HIS A 188 -16.71 -20.18 -6.40
CA HIS A 188 -17.32 -19.98 -5.09
C HIS A 188 -18.66 -19.25 -5.23
N GLU A 189 -19.74 -19.77 -4.65
CA GLU A 189 -21.13 -19.30 -4.88
C GLU A 189 -21.31 -17.77 -4.78
N ASP A 190 -20.71 -17.16 -3.76
CA ASP A 190 -20.80 -15.72 -3.50
C ASP A 190 -20.01 -14.88 -4.53
N LEU A 191 -18.89 -15.39 -5.05
CA LEU A 191 -18.07 -14.68 -6.05
C LEU A 191 -18.55 -14.91 -7.47
N GLN A 192 -19.15 -16.08 -7.75
CA GLN A 192 -19.70 -16.41 -9.06
C GLN A 192 -20.74 -15.37 -9.53
N LYS A 193 -21.49 -14.80 -8.59
CA LYS A 193 -22.53 -13.80 -8.85
C LYS A 193 -22.02 -12.36 -8.76
N SER A 194 -20.77 -12.15 -8.33
CA SER A 194 -20.21 -10.81 -8.17
C SER A 194 -19.72 -10.27 -9.52
N VAL A 195 -20.44 -9.28 -10.05
CA VAL A 195 -20.06 -8.56 -11.28
C VAL A 195 -18.70 -7.89 -11.10
N GLU A 196 -18.47 -7.28 -9.94
CA GLU A 196 -17.23 -6.60 -9.59
C GLU A 196 -16.04 -7.58 -9.58
N TYR A 197 -16.21 -8.78 -9.02
CA TYR A 197 -15.17 -9.80 -9.05
C TYR A 197 -14.88 -10.31 -10.47
N GLY A 198 -15.92 -10.47 -11.29
CA GLY A 198 -15.76 -10.85 -12.69
C GLY A 198 -15.00 -9.79 -13.51
N GLN A 199 -15.25 -8.51 -13.27
CA GLN A 199 -14.52 -7.40 -13.89
C GLN A 199 -13.05 -7.38 -13.46
N PHE A 200 -12.80 -7.55 -12.15
CA PHE A 200 -11.46 -7.69 -11.60
C PHE A 200 -10.69 -8.84 -12.25
N LEU A 201 -11.29 -10.03 -12.34
CA LEU A 201 -10.63 -11.21 -12.90
C LEU A 201 -10.27 -11.05 -14.39
N ASN A 202 -11.09 -10.33 -15.17
CA ASN A 202 -10.83 -10.07 -16.58
C ASN A 202 -9.76 -9.00 -16.83
N SER A 203 -9.32 -8.31 -15.76
CA SER A 203 -8.38 -7.19 -15.84
C SER A 203 -6.99 -7.56 -15.28
N ILE A 204 -6.75 -8.84 -15.02
CA ILE A 204 -5.52 -9.44 -14.47
C ILE A 204 -4.92 -10.44 -15.45
#